data_AF-A0A0D0IKZ5-F1
#
_entry.id   AF-A0A0D0IKZ5-F1
#
_cell.length_a   1.000
_cell.length_b   1.000
_cell.length_c   1.000
_cell.angle_alpha   90.00
_cell.angle_beta   90.00
_cell.angle_gamma   90.00
#
_symmetry.space_group_name_H-M   'P 1'
#
loop_
_entity.id
_entity.type
_entity.pdbx_description
1 polymer ?
#
loop_
_entity_poly.entity_id
_entity_poly.type
_entity_poly.pdbx_seq_one_letter_code
_entity_poly.pdbx_strand_id
1 'polypeptide(L)'
;MHRSTLTTRLITSVIALVLTPIALILLSVGGQTMILTFFAYASDGDLASLTGPVLLQILGLALLILVVLTGVWSSAGLIAIGILSIVPLIVAVFPVTLSWLYGIAPREWVDGFVYGLPLVVLAALGAMGLVLALVRRDPRPKGAALGVVGLIVAPLLLAAGAWSITWGIAEGTLFALQRFEFDVRPGPGFAVVAGALLVIAGITVTRWSRFALVVPALVLLVGSILLVVARDAVMPALFELPRGMNTVAPSLLLYGGGAAAGLIYLTFTAVLLRVVAHARSAGAPGATTPDTTVHAQYPHAQYPQAQYPPAPMQHPYPPVPGQQPPAAPYPPQPGP
;
A
#
# COMPACT_ATOMS: atom_id res chain seq x y z
N MET A 1 -24.28 -5.41 4.37
CA MET A 1 -23.25 -4.36 4.18
C MET A 1 -22.86 -3.78 5.54
N HIS A 2 -21.76 -4.21 6.16
CA HIS A 2 -21.21 -3.48 7.32
C HIS A 2 -20.34 -2.33 6.78
N ARG A 3 -20.85 -1.10 6.82
CA ARG A 3 -20.02 0.11 6.61
C ARG A 3 -18.90 0.03 7.65
N SER A 4 -17.62 0.18 7.25
CA SER A 4 -16.56 0.34 8.25
C SER A 4 -16.95 1.53 9.12
N THR A 5 -17.25 1.29 10.39
CA THR A 5 -17.64 2.37 11.29
C THR A 5 -16.46 3.32 11.41
N LEU A 6 -16.74 4.61 11.64
CA LEU A 6 -15.73 5.65 11.84
C LEU A 6 -14.68 5.19 12.89
N THR A 7 -15.15 4.46 13.89
CA THR A 7 -14.37 3.76 14.93
C THR A 7 -13.31 2.81 14.36
N THR A 8 -13.62 1.93 13.40
CA THR A 8 -12.62 1.02 12.80
C THR A 8 -11.52 1.79 12.08
N ARG A 9 -11.87 2.87 11.39
CA ARG A 9 -10.89 3.72 10.69
C ARG A 9 -9.97 4.41 11.69
N LEU A 10 -10.52 4.92 12.79
CA LEU A 10 -9.76 5.59 13.84
C LEU A 10 -8.81 4.60 14.53
N ILE A 11 -9.30 3.44 14.95
CA ILE A 11 -8.48 2.40 15.61
C ILE A 11 -7.33 1.95 14.71
N THR A 12 -7.63 1.60 13.45
CA THR A 12 -6.58 1.19 12.51
C THR A 12 -5.56 2.30 12.24
N SER A 13 -5.99 3.57 12.24
CA SER A 13 -5.08 4.72 12.07
C SER A 13 -4.20 4.93 13.29
N VAL A 14 -4.74 4.82 14.51
CA VAL A 14 -3.96 4.92 15.74
C VAL A 14 -2.94 3.80 15.84
N ILE A 15 -3.36 2.54 15.60
CA ILE A 15 -2.45 1.38 15.59
C ILE A 15 -1.32 1.60 14.57
N ALA A 16 -1.68 1.99 13.35
CA ALA A 16 -0.74 2.31 12.29
C ALA A 16 0.28 3.38 12.68
N LEU A 17 -0.18 4.50 13.24
CA LEU A 17 0.66 5.63 13.64
C LEU A 17 1.58 5.31 14.83
N VAL A 18 1.19 4.40 15.71
CA VAL A 18 2.01 3.99 16.86
C VAL A 18 3.00 2.89 16.46
N LEU A 19 2.56 1.86 15.75
CA LEU A 19 3.40 0.70 15.44
C LEU A 19 4.44 0.98 14.37
N THR A 20 4.13 1.80 13.37
CA THR A 20 5.07 2.09 12.27
C THR A 20 6.37 2.73 12.74
N PRO A 21 6.38 3.81 13.55
CA PRO A 21 7.64 4.38 14.02
C PRO A 21 8.43 3.35 14.85
N ILE A 22 7.78 2.59 15.74
CA ILE A 22 8.45 1.53 16.52
C ILE A 22 9.10 0.50 15.58
N ALA A 23 8.39 0.08 14.53
CA ALA A 23 8.90 -0.87 13.56
C ALA A 23 10.09 -0.32 12.77
N LEU A 24 10.05 0.95 12.36
CA LEU A 24 11.15 1.62 11.67
C LEU A 24 12.37 1.78 12.58
N ILE A 25 12.19 2.05 13.87
CA ILE A 25 13.29 2.10 14.85
C ILE A 25 13.96 0.74 14.98
N LEU A 26 13.17 -0.32 15.17
CA LEU A 26 13.71 -1.68 15.31
C LEU A 26 14.47 -2.11 14.06
N LEU A 27 13.96 -1.76 12.88
CA LEU A 27 14.67 -1.98 11.61
C LEU A 27 15.95 -1.14 11.51
N SER A 28 15.91 0.13 11.91
CA SER A 28 17.08 1.01 11.85
C SER A 28 18.18 0.54 12.81
N VAL A 29 17.85 0.30 14.07
CA VAL A 29 18.78 -0.18 15.11
C VAL A 29 19.31 -1.57 14.76
N GLY A 30 18.41 -2.49 14.39
CA GLY A 30 18.79 -3.84 13.96
C GLY A 30 19.65 -3.80 12.70
N GLY A 31 19.35 -2.92 11.75
CA GLY A 31 20.10 -2.70 10.52
C GLY A 31 21.49 -2.14 10.72
N GLN A 32 21.61 -1.10 11.56
CA GLN A 32 22.90 -0.51 11.92
C GLN A 32 23.80 -1.52 12.62
N THR A 33 23.24 -2.25 13.60
CA THR A 33 23.99 -3.29 14.30
C THR A 33 24.36 -4.42 13.33
N MET A 34 23.45 -4.80 12.43
CA MET A 34 23.73 -5.80 11.38
C MET A 34 24.91 -5.38 10.51
N ILE A 35 24.97 -4.14 10.04
CA ILE A 35 26.07 -3.64 9.21
C ILE A 35 27.39 -3.69 9.97
N LEU A 36 27.43 -3.17 11.20
CA LEU A 36 28.64 -3.14 12.00
C LEU A 36 29.16 -4.57 12.27
N THR A 37 28.29 -5.47 12.69
CA THR A 37 28.65 -6.88 12.95
C THR A 37 29.00 -7.62 11.67
N PHE A 38 28.29 -7.38 10.57
CA PHE A 38 28.54 -8.04 9.29
C PHE A 38 29.92 -7.66 8.73
N PHE A 39 30.29 -6.39 8.75
CA PHE A 39 31.61 -5.98 8.27
C PHE A 39 32.75 -6.32 9.23
N ALA A 40 32.47 -6.48 10.54
CA ALA A 40 33.48 -6.84 11.54
C ALA A 40 33.74 -8.35 11.65
N TYR A 41 32.70 -9.19 11.54
CA TYR A 41 32.78 -10.62 11.89
C TYR A 41 32.34 -11.58 10.77
N ALA A 42 31.63 -11.10 9.74
CA ALA A 42 31.15 -12.02 8.69
C ALA A 42 32.27 -12.58 7.80
N SER A 43 33.47 -11.98 7.82
CA SER A 43 34.66 -12.59 7.17
C SER A 43 35.09 -13.90 7.83
N ASP A 44 34.78 -14.06 9.11
CA ASP A 44 35.27 -15.16 9.93
C ASP A 44 34.23 -16.31 10.03
N GLY A 45 33.10 -16.17 9.31
CA GLY A 45 32.02 -17.14 9.28
C GLY A 45 31.15 -17.18 10.55
N ASP A 46 31.36 -16.27 11.51
CA ASP A 46 30.60 -16.22 12.75
C ASP A 46 29.20 -15.58 12.55
N LEU A 47 28.26 -16.39 12.08
CA LEU A 47 26.86 -16.01 11.91
C LEU A 47 26.10 -15.91 13.25
N ALA A 48 26.63 -16.47 14.34
CA ALA A 48 25.94 -16.44 15.63
C ALA A 48 25.88 -15.01 16.19
N SER A 49 26.92 -14.21 15.92
CA SER A 49 26.98 -12.77 16.23
C SER A 49 25.83 -11.95 15.61
N LEU A 50 25.24 -12.43 14.51
CA LEU A 50 24.15 -11.77 13.80
C LEU A 50 22.77 -12.03 14.42
N THR A 51 22.66 -12.94 15.40
CA THR A 51 21.38 -13.34 16.00
C THR A 51 20.63 -12.15 16.60
N GLY A 52 21.30 -11.31 17.38
CA GLY A 52 20.69 -10.13 18.00
C GLY A 52 20.12 -9.14 16.98
N PRO A 53 20.94 -8.64 16.03
CA PRO A 53 20.48 -7.78 14.95
C PRO A 53 19.31 -8.37 14.14
N VAL A 54 19.38 -9.67 13.80
CA VAL A 54 18.34 -10.36 13.04
C VAL A 54 17.03 -10.42 13.84
N LEU A 55 17.07 -10.69 15.15
CA LEU A 55 15.86 -10.69 15.98
C LEU A 55 15.18 -9.32 16.04
N LEU A 56 15.96 -8.24 16.13
CA LEU A 56 15.42 -6.87 16.07
C LEU A 56 14.75 -6.58 14.73
N GLN A 57 15.40 -6.96 13.62
CA GLN A 57 14.80 -6.81 12.29
C GLN A 57 13.53 -7.65 12.14
N ILE A 58 13.51 -8.91 12.58
CA ILE A 58 12.33 -9.78 12.55
C ILE A 58 11.17 -9.15 13.33
N LEU A 59 11.43 -8.59 14.51
CA LEU A 59 10.39 -7.92 15.31
C LEU A 59 9.86 -6.68 14.58
N GLY A 60 10.73 -5.84 14.02
CA GLY A 60 10.33 -4.68 13.21
C GLY A 60 9.49 -5.10 12.00
N LEU A 61 9.91 -6.14 11.27
CA LEU A 61 9.18 -6.69 10.13
C LEU A 61 7.81 -7.24 10.53
N ALA A 62 7.72 -7.95 11.66
CA ALA A 62 6.46 -8.47 12.18
C ALA A 62 5.47 -7.34 12.48
N LEU A 63 5.94 -6.23 13.05
CA LEU A 63 5.12 -5.04 13.28
C LEU A 63 4.66 -4.39 11.96
N LEU A 64 5.52 -4.27 10.95
CA LEU A 64 5.12 -3.77 9.63
C LEU A 64 4.09 -4.67 8.96
N ILE A 65 4.27 -5.99 9.04
CA ILE A 65 3.30 -6.97 8.54
C ILE A 65 1.97 -6.77 9.26
N LEU A 66 1.97 -6.64 10.59
CA LEU A 66 0.76 -6.38 11.37
C LEU A 66 0.05 -5.10 10.90
N VAL A 67 0.80 -4.02 10.65
CA VAL A 67 0.28 -2.76 10.09
C VAL A 67 -0.36 -2.99 8.72
N VAL A 68 0.30 -3.73 7.81
CA VAL A 68 -0.28 -4.06 6.49
C VAL A 68 -1.56 -4.89 6.63
N LEU A 69 -1.60 -5.84 7.56
CA LEU A 69 -2.77 -6.67 7.83
C LEU A 69 -3.96 -5.85 8.34
N THR A 70 -3.74 -4.72 9.03
CA THR A 70 -4.84 -3.81 9.38
C THR A 70 -5.58 -3.27 8.14
N GLY A 71 -4.90 -3.25 6.99
CA GLY A 71 -5.44 -2.91 5.67
C GLY A 71 -6.60 -3.79 5.21
N VAL A 72 -6.77 -4.99 5.77
CA VAL A 72 -7.96 -5.84 5.54
C VAL A 72 -9.23 -5.14 6.02
N TRP A 73 -9.15 -4.46 7.17
CA TRP A 73 -10.29 -3.81 7.81
C TRP A 73 -10.48 -2.39 7.28
N SER A 74 -9.39 -1.63 7.19
CA SER A 74 -9.43 -0.22 6.82
C SER A 74 -8.13 0.20 6.12
N SER A 75 -8.26 0.95 5.02
CA SER A 75 -7.12 1.57 4.33
C SER A 75 -6.63 2.86 5.01
N ALA A 76 -7.37 3.38 6.01
CA ALA A 76 -7.10 4.68 6.61
C ALA A 76 -5.71 4.74 7.28
N GLY A 77 -5.33 3.70 8.02
CA GLY A 77 -4.04 3.67 8.70
C GLY A 77 -2.85 3.69 7.73
N LEU A 78 -2.93 2.91 6.65
CA LEU A 78 -1.90 2.92 5.60
C LEU A 78 -1.78 4.27 4.89
N ILE A 79 -2.91 4.95 4.63
CA ILE A 79 -2.90 6.30 4.06
C ILE A 79 -2.30 7.31 5.05
N ALA A 80 -2.69 7.25 6.33
CA ALA A 80 -2.17 8.14 7.37
C ALA A 80 -0.66 8.02 7.53
N ILE A 81 -0.15 6.78 7.57
CA ILE A 81 1.29 6.50 7.55
C ILE A 81 1.93 7.01 6.25
N GLY A 82 1.26 6.83 5.12
CA GLY A 82 1.71 7.33 3.82
C GLY A 82 1.96 8.83 3.81
N ILE A 83 1.12 9.61 4.50
CA ILE A 83 1.32 11.06 4.64
C ILE A 83 2.61 11.36 5.43
N LEU A 84 2.97 10.52 6.39
CA LEU A 84 4.24 10.68 7.12
C LEU A 84 5.47 10.50 6.23
N SER A 85 5.35 9.92 5.02
CA SER A 85 6.45 9.84 4.05
C SER A 85 6.92 11.21 3.54
N ILE A 86 6.13 12.27 3.74
CA ILE A 86 6.53 13.65 3.41
C ILE A 86 7.76 14.05 4.22
N VAL A 87 7.86 13.63 5.49
CA VAL A 87 8.99 13.97 6.36
C VAL A 87 10.31 13.42 5.81
N PRO A 88 10.49 12.09 5.59
CA PRO A 88 11.73 11.59 5.01
C PRO A 88 11.97 12.07 3.57
N LEU A 89 10.91 12.42 2.82
CA LEU A 89 11.08 13.05 1.51
C LEU A 89 11.73 14.44 1.63
N ILE A 90 11.27 15.27 2.56
CA ILE A 90 11.89 16.56 2.86
C ILE A 90 13.34 16.37 3.29
N VAL A 91 13.60 15.41 4.18
CA VAL A 91 14.98 15.13 4.63
C VAL A 91 15.89 14.73 3.48
N ALA A 92 15.41 13.88 2.57
CA ALA A 92 16.18 13.45 1.42
C ALA A 92 16.43 14.57 0.39
N VAL A 93 15.48 15.50 0.21
CA VAL A 93 15.63 16.64 -0.72
C VAL A 93 16.45 17.79 -0.11
N PHE A 94 16.36 17.97 1.21
CA PHE A 94 17.01 19.03 1.96
C PHE A 94 17.93 18.43 3.04
N PRO A 95 19.15 17.97 2.67
CA PRO A 95 20.07 17.35 3.62
C PRO A 95 20.41 18.23 4.83
N VAL A 96 20.30 19.56 4.70
CA VAL A 96 20.45 20.52 5.80
C VAL A 96 19.59 20.17 7.01
N THR A 97 18.41 19.60 6.78
CA THR A 97 17.50 19.18 7.86
C THR A 97 18.06 18.04 8.71
N LEU A 98 19.00 17.23 8.19
CA LEU A 98 19.68 16.19 8.97
C LEU A 98 20.50 16.78 10.12
N SER A 99 21.17 17.93 9.90
CA SER A 99 21.97 18.57 10.94
C SER A 99 21.12 18.96 12.15
N TRP A 100 19.91 19.47 11.89
CA TRP A 100 18.92 19.74 12.91
C TRP A 100 18.42 18.45 13.57
N LEU A 101 18.14 17.41 12.77
CA LEU A 101 17.64 16.13 13.28
C LEU A 101 18.65 15.43 14.21
N TYR A 102 19.94 15.48 13.88
CA TYR A 102 21.03 14.99 14.74
C TYR A 102 21.13 15.76 16.07
N GLY A 103 20.60 16.99 16.15
CA GLY A 103 20.55 17.77 17.39
C GLY A 103 19.38 17.41 18.32
N ILE A 104 18.34 16.74 17.83
CA ILE A 104 17.10 16.51 18.59
C ILE A 104 16.66 15.05 18.69
N ALA A 105 17.19 14.16 17.84
CA ALA A 105 16.80 12.76 17.77
C ALA A 105 18.01 11.84 18.00
N PRO A 106 17.78 10.61 18.52
CA PRO A 106 18.83 9.60 18.65
C PRO A 106 19.50 9.31 17.29
N ARG A 107 20.80 9.02 17.31
CA ARG A 107 21.58 8.82 16.08
C ARG A 107 21.02 7.68 15.22
N GLU A 108 20.56 6.63 15.87
CA GLU A 108 20.00 5.43 15.24
C GLU A 108 18.71 5.74 14.48
N TRP A 109 17.95 6.76 14.90
CA TRP A 109 16.79 7.27 14.15
C TRP A 109 17.24 7.99 12.89
N VAL A 110 18.18 8.92 13.05
CA VAL A 110 18.64 9.78 11.95
C VAL A 110 19.34 8.95 10.88
N ASP A 111 20.12 7.94 11.27
CA ASP A 111 20.80 7.04 10.33
C ASP A 111 19.79 6.29 9.44
N GLY A 112 18.62 5.92 9.95
CA GLY A 112 17.54 5.34 9.14
C GLY A 112 17.06 6.28 8.02
N PHE A 113 17.02 7.60 8.26
CA PHE A 113 16.71 8.60 7.23
C PHE A 113 17.83 8.71 6.20
N VAL A 114 19.09 8.67 6.63
CA VAL A 114 20.26 8.74 5.75
C VAL A 114 20.26 7.60 4.73
N TYR A 115 19.83 6.40 5.13
CA TYR A 115 19.74 5.25 4.23
C TYR A 115 18.39 5.10 3.52
N GLY A 116 17.46 6.04 3.68
CA GLY A 116 16.19 6.07 2.93
C GLY A 116 15.14 5.05 3.35
N LEU A 117 15.35 4.30 4.45
CA LEU A 117 14.46 3.24 4.88
C LEU A 117 13.03 3.74 5.18
N PRO A 118 12.83 4.86 5.94
CA PRO A 118 11.50 5.42 6.14
C PRO A 118 10.84 5.86 4.83
N LEU A 119 11.58 6.42 3.89
CA LEU A 119 11.02 6.89 2.62
C LEU A 119 10.44 5.73 1.81
N VAL A 120 11.21 4.65 1.64
CA VAL A 120 10.80 3.47 0.87
C VAL A 120 9.59 2.80 1.51
N VAL A 121 9.64 2.58 2.84
CA VAL A 121 8.56 1.88 3.56
C VAL A 121 7.29 2.72 3.60
N LEU A 122 7.36 3.99 4.02
CA LEU A 122 6.18 4.83 4.21
C LEU A 122 5.50 5.15 2.87
N ALA A 123 6.27 5.46 1.82
CA ALA A 123 5.70 5.71 0.50
C ALA A 123 5.00 4.46 -0.07
N ALA A 124 5.59 3.28 0.12
CA ALA A 124 4.98 2.03 -0.30
C ALA A 124 3.67 1.73 0.46
N LEU A 125 3.68 1.85 1.78
CA LEU A 125 2.48 1.67 2.62
C LEU A 125 1.37 2.67 2.25
N GLY A 126 1.72 3.93 2.00
CA GLY A 126 0.78 4.95 1.52
C GLY A 126 0.11 4.57 0.20
N ALA A 127 0.91 4.16 -0.79
CA ALA A 127 0.40 3.72 -2.09
C ALA A 127 -0.49 2.48 -1.98
N MET A 128 -0.14 1.54 -1.11
CA MET A 128 -0.94 0.36 -0.79
C MET A 128 -2.30 0.72 -0.20
N GLY A 129 -2.31 1.66 0.75
CA GLY A 129 -3.55 2.22 1.32
C GLY A 129 -4.44 2.83 0.24
N LEU A 130 -3.86 3.59 -0.69
CA LEU A 130 -4.58 4.18 -1.82
C LEU A 130 -5.20 3.10 -2.72
N VAL A 131 -4.44 2.05 -3.07
CA VAL A 131 -4.94 0.93 -3.88
C VAL A 131 -6.10 0.23 -3.21
N LEU A 132 -6.01 -0.06 -1.91
CA LEU A 132 -7.10 -0.69 -1.17
C LEU A 132 -8.35 0.21 -1.14
N ALA A 133 -8.18 1.52 -0.98
CA ALA A 133 -9.29 2.46 -1.04
C ALA A 133 -9.97 2.47 -2.42
N LEU A 134 -9.20 2.39 -3.50
CA LEU A 134 -9.70 2.35 -4.87
C LEU A 134 -10.40 1.01 -5.19
N VAL A 135 -9.80 -0.12 -4.83
CA VAL A 135 -10.35 -1.45 -5.11
C VAL A 135 -11.63 -1.73 -4.32
N ARG A 136 -11.76 -1.15 -3.11
CA ARG A 136 -13.02 -1.20 -2.36
C ARG A 136 -14.15 -0.41 -3.03
N ARG A 137 -13.82 0.63 -3.82
CA ARG A 137 -14.81 1.42 -4.57
C ARG A 137 -15.22 0.73 -5.87
N ASP A 138 -14.26 0.12 -6.58
CA ASP A 138 -14.51 -0.61 -7.81
C ASP A 138 -13.75 -1.96 -7.84
N PRO A 139 -14.40 -3.06 -7.40
CA PRO A 139 -13.77 -4.37 -7.31
C PRO A 139 -13.76 -5.15 -8.63
N ARG A 140 -14.25 -4.56 -9.74
CA ARG A 140 -14.42 -5.27 -11.01
C ARG A 140 -13.06 -5.71 -11.58
N PRO A 141 -12.94 -6.96 -12.06
CA PRO A 141 -11.72 -7.41 -12.72
C PRO A 141 -11.50 -6.59 -13.99
N LYS A 142 -10.29 -6.05 -14.15
CA LYS A 142 -9.90 -5.46 -15.43
C LYS A 142 -9.52 -6.61 -16.37
N GLY A 143 -9.79 -6.44 -17.66
CA GLY A 143 -9.56 -7.48 -18.66
C GLY A 143 -8.14 -8.05 -18.64
N ALA A 144 -7.97 -9.28 -19.13
CA ALA A 144 -6.70 -10.01 -19.07
C ALA A 144 -5.51 -9.20 -19.61
N ALA A 145 -5.71 -8.42 -20.69
CA ALA A 145 -4.70 -7.54 -21.26
C ALA A 145 -4.15 -6.52 -20.25
N LEU A 146 -5.03 -5.86 -19.47
CA LEU A 146 -4.61 -4.93 -18.42
C LEU A 146 -3.89 -5.65 -17.28
N GLY A 147 -4.27 -6.90 -17.00
CA GLY A 147 -3.56 -7.76 -16.05
C GLY A 147 -2.12 -8.06 -16.47
N VAL A 148 -1.89 -8.37 -17.75
CA VAL A 148 -0.53 -8.60 -18.29
C VAL A 148 0.28 -7.31 -18.25
N VAL A 149 -0.30 -6.19 -18.66
CA VAL A 149 0.35 -4.86 -18.57
C VAL A 149 0.73 -4.58 -17.12
N GLY A 150 -0.16 -4.81 -16.16
CA GLY A 150 0.14 -4.58 -14.76
C GLY A 150 1.26 -5.46 -14.20
N LEU A 151 1.34 -6.71 -14.67
CA LEU A 151 2.38 -7.65 -14.25
C LEU A 151 3.78 -7.28 -14.74
N ILE A 152 3.88 -6.59 -15.89
CA ILE A 152 5.16 -6.16 -16.47
C ILE A 152 5.52 -4.73 -16.00
N VAL A 153 4.55 -3.81 -16.05
CA VAL A 153 4.79 -2.39 -15.76
C VAL A 153 5.09 -2.15 -14.29
N ALA A 154 4.43 -2.85 -13.36
CA ALA A 154 4.67 -2.63 -11.94
C ALA A 154 6.11 -2.99 -11.51
N PRO A 155 6.70 -4.15 -11.87
CA PRO A 155 8.11 -4.43 -11.59
C PRO A 155 9.06 -3.39 -12.18
N LEU A 156 8.83 -2.94 -13.42
CA LEU A 156 9.68 -1.95 -14.07
C LEU A 156 9.63 -0.59 -13.34
N LEU A 157 8.42 -0.13 -12.99
CA LEU A 157 8.23 1.12 -12.25
C LEU A 157 8.82 1.04 -10.83
N LEU A 158 8.68 -0.10 -10.15
CA LEU A 158 9.26 -0.31 -8.83
C LEU A 158 10.78 -0.36 -8.87
N ALA A 159 11.36 -1.04 -9.86
CA ALA A 159 12.81 -1.10 -10.05
C ALA A 159 13.38 0.28 -10.40
N ALA A 160 12.77 0.99 -11.35
CA ALA A 160 13.17 2.35 -11.71
C ALA A 160 13.00 3.32 -10.52
N GLY A 161 11.90 3.19 -9.77
CA GLY A 161 11.62 3.99 -8.59
C GLY A 161 12.65 3.77 -7.47
N ALA A 162 12.93 2.50 -7.14
CA ALA A 162 13.94 2.13 -6.16
C ALA A 162 15.33 2.62 -6.59
N TRP A 163 15.71 2.40 -7.85
CA TRP A 163 16.97 2.89 -8.40
C TRP A 163 17.10 4.41 -8.27
N SER A 164 16.06 5.16 -8.65
CA SER A 164 16.05 6.62 -8.60
C SER A 164 16.11 7.15 -7.16
N ILE A 165 15.41 6.53 -6.22
CA ILE A 165 15.49 6.88 -4.79
C ILE A 165 16.90 6.62 -4.26
N THR A 166 17.42 5.40 -4.47
CA THR A 166 18.74 5.00 -3.97
C THR A 166 19.84 5.89 -4.56
N TRP A 167 19.79 6.18 -5.86
CA TRP A 167 20.73 7.07 -6.51
C TRP A 167 20.66 8.51 -5.97
N GLY A 168 19.45 9.06 -5.83
CA GLY A 168 19.28 10.42 -5.31
C GLY A 168 19.76 10.58 -3.86
N ILE A 169 19.47 9.59 -3.00
CA ILE A 169 19.98 9.56 -1.63
C ILE A 169 21.49 9.41 -1.61
N ALA A 170 22.04 8.50 -2.42
CA ALA A 170 23.47 8.26 -2.52
C ALA A 170 24.26 9.49 -2.95
N GLU A 171 23.82 10.18 -4.00
CA GLU A 171 24.50 11.36 -4.50
C GLU A 171 24.37 12.53 -3.51
N GLY A 172 23.20 12.70 -2.89
CA GLY A 172 22.98 13.71 -1.84
C GLY A 172 23.86 13.49 -0.62
N THR A 173 23.96 12.25 -0.13
CA THR A 173 24.78 11.89 1.04
C THR A 173 26.27 11.95 0.75
N LEU A 174 26.74 11.42 -0.38
CA LEU A 174 28.13 11.53 -0.79
C LEU A 174 28.56 12.99 -0.90
N PHE A 175 27.72 13.83 -1.51
CA PHE A 175 28.00 15.25 -1.65
C PHE A 175 28.16 15.93 -0.28
N ALA A 176 27.19 15.71 0.61
CA ALA A 176 27.18 16.30 1.94
C ALA A 176 28.41 15.87 2.76
N LEU A 177 28.81 14.60 2.68
CA LEU A 177 29.94 14.06 3.44
C LEU A 177 31.30 14.47 2.87
N GLN A 178 31.44 14.63 1.55
CA GLN A 178 32.72 14.99 0.93
C GLN A 178 33.04 16.49 1.04
N ARG A 179 32.01 17.34 0.96
CA ARG A 179 32.19 18.79 0.99
C ARG A 179 31.84 19.43 2.33
N PHE A 180 31.26 18.66 3.26
CA PHE A 180 30.67 19.19 4.50
C PHE A 180 29.62 20.28 4.24
N GLU A 181 29.02 20.27 3.04
CA GLU A 181 27.99 21.20 2.57
C GLU A 181 26.65 20.46 2.47
N PHE A 182 25.70 20.81 3.34
CA PHE A 182 24.37 20.18 3.38
C PHE A 182 23.33 20.92 2.51
N ASP A 183 23.79 21.62 1.47
CA ASP A 183 22.94 22.44 0.61
C ASP A 183 22.00 21.62 -0.28
N VAL A 184 20.97 22.30 -0.77
CA VAL A 184 19.98 21.70 -1.68
C VAL A 184 20.62 21.37 -3.02
N ARG A 185 20.53 20.09 -3.39
CA ARG A 185 21.00 19.57 -4.66
C ARG A 185 19.78 19.23 -5.53
N PRO A 186 19.42 20.07 -6.52
CA PRO A 186 18.19 19.89 -7.26
C PRO A 186 18.15 18.56 -8.02
N GLY A 187 19.25 18.14 -8.65
CA GLY A 187 19.31 16.87 -9.39
C GLY A 187 18.97 15.63 -8.52
N PRO A 188 19.75 15.35 -7.46
CA PRO A 188 19.45 14.30 -6.49
C PRO A 188 18.05 14.42 -5.87
N GLY A 189 17.65 15.64 -5.48
CA GLY A 189 16.31 15.88 -4.92
C GLY A 189 15.18 15.50 -5.90
N PHE A 190 15.29 15.90 -7.17
CA PHE A 190 14.34 15.50 -8.21
C PHE A 190 14.32 14.00 -8.44
N ALA A 191 15.48 13.33 -8.40
CA ALA A 191 15.54 11.87 -8.54
C ALA A 191 14.83 11.15 -7.39
N VAL A 192 14.94 11.64 -6.14
CA VAL A 192 14.20 11.07 -5.00
C VAL A 192 12.69 11.26 -5.18
N VAL A 193 12.25 12.46 -5.54
CA VAL A 193 10.82 12.76 -5.77
C VAL A 193 10.27 11.92 -6.93
N ALA A 194 10.95 11.89 -8.07
CA ALA A 194 10.56 11.09 -9.22
C ALA A 194 10.51 9.61 -8.87
N GLY A 195 11.50 9.12 -8.12
CA GLY A 195 11.55 7.74 -7.66
C GLY A 195 10.38 7.37 -6.74
N ALA A 196 10.04 8.23 -5.77
CA ALA A 196 8.87 8.04 -4.91
C ALA A 196 7.56 7.99 -5.72
N LEU A 197 7.41 8.87 -6.71
CA LEU A 197 6.27 8.87 -7.62
C LEU A 197 6.20 7.60 -8.47
N LEU A 198 7.34 7.10 -8.96
CA LEU A 198 7.42 5.83 -9.68
C LEU A 198 7.05 4.64 -8.80
N VAL A 199 7.46 4.62 -7.53
CA VAL A 199 7.04 3.58 -6.58
C VAL A 199 5.52 3.62 -6.36
N ILE A 200 4.95 4.81 -6.15
CA ILE A 200 3.50 5.00 -6.02
C ILE A 200 2.78 4.53 -7.30
N ALA A 201 3.30 4.89 -8.47
CA ALA A 201 2.75 4.46 -9.76
C ALA A 201 2.82 2.93 -9.93
N GLY A 202 3.97 2.32 -9.62
CA GLY A 202 4.16 0.86 -9.69
C GLY A 202 3.20 0.10 -8.78
N ILE A 203 3.03 0.56 -7.54
CA ILE A 203 2.08 -0.04 -6.61
C ILE A 203 0.64 0.20 -7.07
N THR A 204 0.30 1.38 -7.59
CA THR A 204 -1.07 1.65 -8.06
C THR A 204 -1.48 0.82 -9.27
N VAL A 205 -0.52 0.44 -10.11
CA VAL A 205 -0.72 -0.48 -11.23
C VAL A 205 -1.11 -1.90 -10.78
N THR A 206 -0.86 -2.29 -9.52
CA THR A 206 -1.30 -3.58 -8.94
C THR A 206 -2.82 -3.73 -8.91
N ARG A 207 -3.58 -2.62 -9.03
CA ARG A 207 -5.03 -2.67 -9.24
C ARG A 207 -5.42 -3.39 -10.54
N TRP A 208 -4.51 -3.47 -11.51
CA TRP A 208 -4.70 -4.16 -12.78
C TRP A 208 -4.29 -5.64 -12.70
N SER A 209 -3.29 -5.97 -11.88
CA SER A 209 -2.78 -7.32 -11.69
C SER A 209 -2.47 -7.62 -10.22
N ARG A 210 -3.13 -8.62 -9.67
CA ARG A 210 -3.02 -8.98 -8.25
C ARG A 210 -1.65 -9.54 -7.88
N PHE A 211 -0.96 -10.14 -8.85
CA PHE A 211 0.34 -10.79 -8.64
C PHE A 211 1.52 -9.91 -9.06
N ALA A 212 1.26 -8.66 -9.45
CA ALA A 212 2.28 -7.71 -9.91
C ALA A 212 3.43 -7.49 -8.91
N LEU A 213 3.17 -7.63 -7.61
CA LEU A 213 4.19 -7.44 -6.57
C LEU A 213 4.93 -8.72 -6.19
N VAL A 214 4.51 -9.89 -6.66
CA VAL A 214 5.15 -11.16 -6.29
C VAL A 214 6.58 -11.21 -6.83
N VAL A 215 6.78 -10.88 -8.10
CA VAL A 215 8.12 -10.90 -8.71
C VAL A 215 9.07 -9.90 -8.03
N PRO A 216 8.71 -8.61 -7.86
CA PRO A 216 9.55 -7.67 -7.10
C PRO A 216 9.84 -8.13 -5.67
N ALA A 217 8.85 -8.71 -4.99
CA ALA A 217 9.04 -9.20 -3.63
C ALA A 217 10.05 -10.36 -3.56
N LEU A 218 9.94 -11.33 -4.45
CA LEU A 218 10.87 -12.45 -4.52
C LEU A 218 12.28 -11.97 -4.85
N VAL A 219 12.43 -11.05 -5.80
CA VAL A 219 13.73 -10.46 -6.15
C VAL A 219 14.37 -9.78 -4.93
N LEU A 220 13.60 -8.99 -4.17
CA LEU A 220 14.11 -8.31 -2.98
C LEU A 220 14.47 -9.29 -1.86
N LEU A 221 13.64 -10.29 -1.61
CA LEU A 221 13.90 -11.29 -0.57
C LEU A 221 15.11 -12.16 -0.90
N VAL A 222 15.16 -12.68 -2.14
CA VAL A 222 16.29 -13.48 -2.61
C VAL A 222 17.56 -12.64 -2.63
N GLY A 223 17.50 -11.40 -3.12
CA GLY A 223 18.63 -10.47 -3.11
C GLY A 223 19.15 -10.19 -1.69
N SER A 224 18.26 -9.94 -0.72
CA SER A 224 18.64 -9.75 0.69
C SER A 224 19.28 -11.01 1.30
N ILE A 225 18.77 -12.21 1.00
CA ILE A 225 19.34 -13.46 1.50
C ILE A 225 20.70 -13.74 0.86
N LEU A 226 20.82 -13.57 -0.46
CA LEU A 226 22.07 -13.82 -1.19
C LEU A 226 23.19 -12.88 -0.72
N LEU A 227 22.87 -11.64 -0.34
CA LEU A 227 23.85 -10.70 0.21
C LEU A 227 24.52 -11.23 1.49
N VAL A 228 23.77 -11.98 2.32
CA VAL A 228 24.26 -12.54 3.57
C VAL A 228 24.93 -13.90 3.35
N VAL A 229 24.31 -14.79 2.58
CA VAL A 229 24.74 -16.19 2.42
C VAL A 229 25.80 -16.37 1.34
N ALA A 230 25.73 -15.58 0.27
CA ALA A 230 26.60 -15.66 -0.90
C ALA A 230 27.35 -14.34 -1.14
N ARG A 231 27.84 -13.73 -0.05
CA ARG A 231 28.52 -12.43 -0.04
C ARG A 231 29.58 -12.30 -1.13
N ASP A 232 30.45 -13.29 -1.27
CA ASP A 232 31.58 -13.24 -2.21
C ASP A 232 31.15 -13.22 -3.67
N ALA A 233 29.95 -13.74 -3.98
CA ALA A 233 29.37 -13.68 -5.31
C ALA A 233 28.62 -12.37 -5.57
N VAL A 234 27.97 -11.81 -4.54
CA VAL A 234 27.08 -10.64 -4.68
C VAL A 234 27.82 -9.31 -4.53
N MET A 235 28.77 -9.22 -3.59
CA MET A 235 29.49 -7.99 -3.32
C MET A 235 30.25 -7.45 -4.53
N PRO A 236 30.98 -8.25 -5.34
CA PRO A 236 31.66 -7.74 -6.53
C PRO A 236 30.71 -7.03 -7.51
N ALA A 237 29.53 -7.60 -7.74
CA ALA A 237 28.52 -6.99 -8.60
C ALA A 237 27.97 -5.67 -8.01
N LEU A 238 27.88 -5.56 -6.68
CA LEU A 238 27.51 -4.31 -6.01
C LEU A 238 28.63 -3.26 -6.08
N PHE A 239 29.90 -3.69 -6.14
CA PHE A 239 31.04 -2.79 -6.32
C PHE A 239 31.14 -2.19 -7.73
N GLU A 240 30.55 -2.84 -8.74
CA GLU A 240 30.44 -2.31 -10.12
C GLU A 240 29.42 -1.18 -10.25
N LEU A 241 28.56 -0.98 -9.24
CA LEU A 241 27.60 0.12 -9.25
C LEU A 241 28.30 1.49 -9.18
N PRO A 242 27.64 2.56 -9.68
CA PRO A 242 28.13 3.92 -9.49
C PRO A 242 28.49 4.19 -8.03
N ARG A 243 29.56 4.96 -7.80
CA ARG A 243 30.21 5.11 -6.48
C ARG A 243 29.25 5.34 -5.30
N GLY A 244 28.21 6.14 -5.49
CA GLY A 244 27.19 6.36 -4.45
C GLY A 244 26.24 5.18 -4.23
N MET A 245 25.84 4.49 -5.29
CA MET A 245 24.92 3.35 -5.17
C MET A 245 25.60 2.14 -4.54
N ASN A 246 26.90 2.00 -4.75
CA ASN A 246 27.73 0.98 -4.10
C ASN A 246 27.73 1.09 -2.57
N THR A 247 27.58 2.29 -1.98
CA THR A 247 27.48 2.41 -0.52
C THR A 247 26.03 2.29 -0.02
N VAL A 248 25.07 2.94 -0.70
CA VAL A 248 23.69 3.00 -0.21
C VAL A 248 22.90 1.73 -0.51
N ALA A 249 23.07 1.08 -1.66
CA ALA A 249 22.29 -0.10 -2.01
C ALA A 249 22.57 -1.31 -1.10
N PRO A 250 23.83 -1.70 -0.83
CA PRO A 250 24.11 -2.79 0.10
C PRO A 250 23.67 -2.43 1.52
N SER A 251 23.87 -1.17 1.94
CA SER A 251 23.42 -0.70 3.24
C SER A 251 21.91 -0.83 3.38
N LEU A 252 21.13 -0.34 2.41
CA LEU A 252 19.66 -0.44 2.43
C LEU A 252 19.18 -1.90 2.48
N LEU A 253 19.87 -2.81 1.81
CA LEU A 253 19.58 -4.25 1.87
C LEU A 253 19.90 -4.84 3.25
N LEU A 254 21.05 -4.50 3.85
CA LEU A 254 21.47 -4.95 5.18
C LEU A 254 20.67 -4.32 6.32
N TYR A 255 20.17 -3.09 6.14
CA TYR A 255 19.22 -2.43 7.03
C TYR A 255 17.84 -3.10 7.04
N GLY A 256 17.66 -4.17 6.26
CA GLY A 256 16.39 -4.87 6.13
C GLY A 256 15.38 -4.15 5.23
N GLY A 257 15.78 -3.10 4.50
CA GLY A 257 14.89 -2.38 3.59
C GLY A 257 14.37 -3.25 2.45
N GLY A 258 15.24 -4.10 1.88
CA GLY A 258 14.85 -5.10 0.87
C GLY A 258 13.88 -6.14 1.43
N ALA A 259 14.21 -6.73 2.59
CA ALA A 259 13.36 -7.70 3.28
C ALA A 259 12.01 -7.10 3.68
N ALA A 260 11.99 -5.86 4.19
CA ALA A 260 10.78 -5.13 4.55
C ALA A 260 9.89 -4.90 3.33
N ALA A 261 10.43 -4.33 2.26
CA ALA A 261 9.66 -4.12 1.04
C ALA A 261 9.13 -5.46 0.48
N GLY A 262 9.95 -6.51 0.42
CA GLY A 262 9.53 -7.83 -0.05
C GLY A 262 8.40 -8.46 0.76
N LEU A 263 8.53 -8.50 2.10
CA LEU A 263 7.49 -9.05 2.96
C LEU A 263 6.21 -8.21 2.94
N ILE A 264 6.33 -6.89 2.91
CA ILE A 264 5.19 -5.97 2.79
C ILE A 264 4.47 -6.21 1.46
N TYR A 265 5.20 -6.40 0.36
CA TYR A 265 4.64 -6.66 -0.97
C TYR A 265 3.86 -7.99 -1.03
N LEU A 266 4.40 -9.06 -0.44
CA LEU A 266 3.69 -10.34 -0.34
C LEU A 266 2.46 -10.25 0.56
N THR A 267 2.61 -9.64 1.74
CA THR A 267 1.51 -9.46 2.70
C THR A 267 0.40 -8.63 2.08
N PHE A 268 0.75 -7.55 1.40
CA PHE A 268 -0.20 -6.70 0.69
C PHE A 268 -0.92 -7.47 -0.42
N THR A 269 -0.22 -8.31 -1.17
CA THR A 269 -0.82 -9.16 -2.19
C THR A 269 -1.91 -10.07 -1.59
N ALA A 270 -1.63 -10.69 -0.44
CA ALA A 270 -2.61 -11.50 0.29
C ALA A 270 -3.80 -10.66 0.80
N VAL A 271 -3.55 -9.48 1.36
CA VAL A 271 -4.59 -8.53 1.80
C VAL A 271 -5.47 -8.12 0.63
N LEU A 272 -4.89 -7.78 -0.52
CA LEU A 272 -5.60 -7.38 -1.73
C LEU A 272 -6.50 -8.51 -2.25
N LEU A 273 -5.98 -9.73 -2.32
CA LEU A 273 -6.76 -10.91 -2.71
C LEU A 273 -7.97 -11.12 -1.79
N ARG A 274 -7.77 -11.00 -0.47
CA ARG A 274 -8.83 -11.14 0.53
C ARG A 274 -9.89 -10.05 0.39
N VAL A 275 -9.50 -8.79 0.22
CA VAL A 275 -10.43 -7.66 0.04
C VAL A 275 -11.27 -7.83 -1.23
N VAL A 276 -10.66 -8.26 -2.33
CA VAL A 276 -11.37 -8.51 -3.59
C VAL A 276 -12.33 -9.71 -3.47
N ALA A 277 -11.91 -10.80 -2.83
CA ALA A 277 -12.77 -11.95 -2.60
C ALA A 277 -14.02 -11.58 -1.79
N HIS A 278 -13.83 -10.80 -0.71
CA HIS A 278 -14.92 -10.36 0.15
C HIS A 278 -15.88 -9.38 -0.57
N ALA A 279 -15.35 -8.48 -1.40
CA ALA A 279 -16.15 -7.58 -2.21
C ALA A 279 -17.03 -8.31 -3.23
N ARG A 280 -16.54 -9.43 -3.79
CA ARG A 280 -17.30 -10.28 -4.73
C ARG A 280 -18.42 -11.04 -4.04
N SER A 281 -18.15 -11.65 -2.89
CA SER A 281 -19.18 -12.37 -2.13
C SER A 281 -20.29 -11.44 -1.64
N ALA A 282 -19.98 -10.18 -1.34
CA ALA A 282 -20.97 -9.19 -0.92
C ALA A 282 -21.78 -8.60 -2.10
N GLY A 283 -21.29 -8.75 -3.33
CA GLY A 283 -21.89 -8.21 -4.55
C GLY A 283 -22.61 -9.23 -5.43
N ALA A 284 -22.84 -10.46 -4.95
CA ALA A 284 -23.61 -11.49 -5.65
C ALA A 284 -25.06 -11.53 -5.15
N PRO A 285 -26.00 -10.78 -5.75
CA PRO A 285 -27.41 -11.13 -5.69
C PRO A 285 -27.66 -12.33 -6.61
N GLY A 286 -28.18 -13.42 -6.05
CA GLY A 286 -28.91 -14.49 -6.75
C GLY A 286 -28.23 -15.09 -7.99
N ALA A 287 -27.45 -16.16 -7.78
CA ALA A 287 -27.34 -17.19 -8.80
C ALA A 287 -28.66 -17.96 -8.86
N THR A 288 -29.59 -17.53 -9.71
CA THR A 288 -30.71 -18.36 -10.16
C THR A 288 -30.55 -18.63 -11.66
N THR A 289 -30.30 -19.91 -11.94
CA THR A 289 -30.59 -20.68 -13.16
C THR A 289 -29.99 -20.22 -14.50
N PRO A 290 -29.20 -21.07 -15.18
CA PRO A 290 -28.97 -20.94 -16.61
C PRO A 290 -30.20 -21.48 -17.33
N ASP A 291 -31.14 -20.62 -17.70
CA ASP A 291 -32.08 -20.95 -18.75
C ASP A 291 -31.84 -20.04 -19.96
N THR A 292 -31.55 -20.72 -21.05
CA THR A 292 -31.29 -20.22 -22.38
C THR A 292 -32.47 -19.41 -22.93
N THR A 293 -32.14 -18.37 -23.69
CA THR A 293 -33.00 -17.52 -24.53
C THR A 293 -33.93 -16.54 -23.79
N VAL A 294 -33.70 -15.24 -24.03
CA VAL A 294 -34.67 -14.24 -24.53
C VAL A 294 -34.17 -12.82 -24.20
N HIS A 295 -34.02 -12.05 -25.28
CA HIS A 295 -33.99 -10.59 -25.45
C HIS A 295 -33.51 -9.64 -24.33
N ALA A 296 -32.61 -8.75 -24.76
CA ALA A 296 -32.20 -7.55 -24.04
C ALA A 296 -33.40 -6.71 -23.57
N GLN A 297 -33.53 -6.53 -22.25
CA GLN A 297 -34.52 -5.66 -21.65
C GLN A 297 -33.82 -4.71 -20.69
N TYR A 298 -33.93 -3.41 -20.99
CA TYR A 298 -33.39 -2.32 -20.20
C TYR A 298 -33.96 -2.36 -18.76
N PRO A 299 -33.19 -2.00 -17.72
CA PRO A 299 -33.69 -2.04 -16.36
C PRO A 299 -34.63 -0.86 -16.10
N HIS A 300 -35.92 -1.16 -15.88
CA HIS A 300 -36.84 -0.22 -15.25
C HIS A 300 -36.49 -0.06 -13.76
N ALA A 301 -36.31 1.18 -13.34
CA ALA A 301 -36.07 1.56 -11.95
C ALA A 301 -37.27 1.19 -11.08
N GLN A 302 -37.11 0.21 -10.18
CA GLN A 302 -38.05 -0.04 -9.08
C GLN A 302 -37.64 0.79 -7.87
N TYR A 303 -38.46 1.79 -7.53
CA TYR A 303 -38.40 2.48 -6.24
C TYR A 303 -38.92 1.58 -5.12
N PRO A 304 -38.35 1.63 -3.90
CA PRO A 304 -38.91 0.92 -2.75
C PRO A 304 -40.23 1.56 -2.31
N GLN A 305 -41.30 0.76 -2.20
CA GLN A 305 -42.57 1.20 -1.63
C GLN A 305 -42.39 1.49 -0.13
N ALA A 306 -42.60 2.75 0.26
CA ALA A 306 -42.68 3.16 1.66
C ALA A 306 -44.01 2.70 2.26
N GLN A 307 -43.94 1.88 3.30
CA GLN A 307 -45.09 1.38 4.06
C GLN A 307 -45.57 2.48 5.01
N TYR A 308 -46.68 3.15 4.69
CA TYR A 308 -47.32 4.12 5.58
C TYR A 308 -48.26 3.41 6.58
N PRO A 309 -48.32 3.85 7.85
CA PRO A 309 -49.31 3.36 8.80
C PRO A 309 -50.70 3.91 8.47
N PRO A 310 -51.80 3.16 8.72
CA PRO A 310 -53.14 3.60 8.36
C PRO A 310 -53.58 4.81 9.19
N ALA A 311 -54.02 5.87 8.49
CA ALA A 311 -54.59 7.07 9.09
C ALA A 311 -56.03 6.81 9.60
N PRO A 312 -56.49 7.51 10.65
CA PRO A 312 -57.82 7.32 11.23
C PRO A 312 -58.93 7.88 10.32
N MET A 313 -60.07 7.19 10.32
CA MET A 313 -61.30 7.55 9.62
C MET A 313 -61.74 8.99 9.96
N GLN A 314 -61.97 9.81 8.93
CA GLN A 314 -62.73 11.06 9.04
C GLN A 314 -64.00 10.99 8.16
N HIS A 315 -65.10 11.38 8.80
CA HIS A 315 -66.47 11.47 8.30
C HIS A 315 -66.67 12.64 7.29
N PRO A 316 -67.86 12.79 6.67
CA PRO A 316 -68.03 13.09 5.25
C PRO A 316 -68.15 14.59 4.92
N TYR A 317 -67.76 14.96 3.69
CA TYR A 317 -68.12 16.25 3.08
C TYR A 317 -69.05 16.04 1.85
N PRO A 318 -69.94 17.01 1.54
CA PRO A 318 -71.14 16.83 0.72
C PRO A 318 -70.88 16.83 -0.80
N PRO A 319 -71.81 16.30 -1.62
CA PRO A 319 -71.61 16.21 -3.07
C PRO A 319 -71.66 17.58 -3.75
N VAL A 320 -70.72 17.79 -4.68
CA VAL A 320 -70.69 18.93 -5.61
C VAL A 320 -71.82 18.76 -6.64
N PRO A 321 -72.70 19.76 -6.86
CA PRO A 321 -73.75 19.66 -7.87
C PRO A 321 -73.14 19.74 -9.28
N GLY A 322 -73.46 18.77 -10.14
CA GLY A 322 -73.22 18.89 -11.59
C GLY A 322 -72.40 17.80 -12.27
N GLN A 323 -72.04 16.70 -11.60
CA GLN A 323 -71.45 15.55 -12.29
C GLN A 323 -72.40 14.36 -12.29
N GLN A 324 -73.09 14.16 -13.42
CA GLN A 324 -73.74 12.89 -13.74
C GLN A 324 -72.66 11.80 -13.86
N PRO A 325 -72.74 10.70 -13.11
CA PRO A 325 -71.91 9.52 -13.38
C PRO A 325 -72.27 8.93 -14.76
N PRO A 326 -71.30 8.48 -15.56
CA PRO A 326 -71.59 7.72 -16.77
C PRO A 326 -72.32 6.41 -16.43
N ALA A 327 -73.28 6.02 -17.27
CA ALA A 327 -74.12 4.85 -17.07
C ALA A 327 -73.29 3.55 -16.99
N ALA A 328 -73.62 2.70 -16.02
CA ALA A 328 -72.98 1.40 -15.86
C ALA A 328 -73.31 0.45 -17.04
N PRO A 329 -72.34 -0.32 -17.57
CA PRO A 329 -72.60 -1.35 -18.56
C PRO A 329 -73.45 -2.49 -17.97
N TYR A 330 -74.46 -2.94 -18.72
CA TYR A 330 -75.31 -4.07 -18.35
C TYR A 330 -74.50 -5.38 -18.19
N PRO A 331 -74.84 -6.24 -17.20
CA PRO A 331 -74.25 -7.56 -17.10
C PRO A 331 -74.77 -8.51 -18.19
N PRO A 332 -73.95 -9.49 -18.64
CA PRO A 332 -74.33 -10.42 -19.70
C PRO A 332 -75.44 -11.38 -19.24
N GLN A 333 -76.48 -11.52 -20.06
CA GLN A 333 -77.50 -12.55 -19.91
C GLN A 333 -76.92 -13.95 -20.18
N PRO A 334 -77.18 -14.96 -19.35
CA PRO A 334 -77.01 -16.35 -19.72
C PRO A 334 -78.21 -16.83 -20.52
N GLY A 335 -77.96 -17.47 -21.67
CA GLY A 335 -78.95 -18.24 -22.42
C GLY A 335 -78.45 -19.66 -22.64
N PRO A 336 -79.32 -20.53 -23.18
CA PRO A 336 -80.20 -21.49 -22.50
C PRO A 336 -79.49 -22.68 -21.86
#